data_AF-A0A1Y0MMW1-F1
#
_entry.id   AF-A0A1Y0MMW1-F1
#
_cell.length_a   1.000
_cell.length_b   1.000
_cell.length_c   1.000
_cell.angle_alpha   90.00
_cell.angle_beta   90.00
_cell.angle_gamma   90.00
#
_symmetry.space_group_name_H-M   'P 1'
#
loop_
_entity.id
_entity.type
_entity.pdbx_description
1 polymer ?
#
loop_
_entity_poly.entity_id
_entity_poly.type
_entity_poly.pdbx_seq_one_letter_code
_entity_poly.pdbx_strand_id
1 'polypeptide(L)'
;MREAAFVKQNKEKWIAFEKAIALKSQINPDTLADHYIHLTNDLAYAQTYYPESKTLLYLNSLTAQAHQQIYKNKKEDKNRIISFWKEEFPLFFYQHQRTLLYAFLVFAIAIFIGAISSLYDDTFVRLILGDRYVNETLNNIESGNPTAIYGSGSNWGTFLAITVNNIRVSILAFAFGVITSVGSAYILFSNGVMVGAFFTMFANNEVFWQASKNIMLHGAIELSVIVVAGCAGMVMGNGILFPKTFSRRLSFTRAAKDGLKIVVSTFPFFIIAGFIEGFITRYNTMPVWLASLIIGGSFALIIFYYIIYPIQLHRAHAAR
;
A
#
# COMPACT_ATOMS: atom_id res chain seq x y z
N MET A 1 -47.58 0.97 31.34
CA MET A 1 -48.70 1.30 30.42
C MET A 1 -49.40 0.02 29.99
N ARG A 2 -50.72 0.00 29.72
CA ARG A 2 -51.38 -1.18 29.11
C ARG A 2 -51.07 -1.22 27.60
N GLU A 3 -50.94 -2.40 27.01
CA GLU A 3 -50.56 -2.57 25.60
C GLU A 3 -51.42 -1.72 24.65
N ALA A 4 -52.74 -1.71 24.85
CA ALA A 4 -53.66 -0.92 24.02
C ALA A 4 -53.36 0.60 24.03
N ALA A 5 -52.92 1.14 25.16
CA ALA A 5 -52.54 2.55 25.26
C ALA A 5 -51.19 2.83 24.59
N PHE A 6 -50.24 1.89 24.70
CA PHE A 6 -48.94 1.96 24.02
C PHE A 6 -49.10 1.93 22.50
N VAL A 7 -49.94 1.02 21.99
CA VAL A 7 -50.30 0.95 20.57
C VAL A 7 -50.99 2.23 20.14
N LYS A 8 -51.99 2.72 20.89
CA LYS A 8 -52.72 3.95 20.52
C LYS A 8 -51.79 5.16 20.40
N GLN A 9 -50.78 5.26 21.25
CA GLN A 9 -49.84 6.38 21.26
C GLN A 9 -48.85 6.36 20.10
N ASN A 10 -48.36 5.17 19.71
CA ASN A 10 -47.24 5.05 18.76
C ASN A 10 -47.63 4.54 17.37
N LYS A 11 -48.84 3.99 17.20
CA LYS A 11 -49.31 3.40 15.93
C LYS A 11 -49.18 4.32 14.72
N GLU A 12 -49.49 5.61 14.88
CA GLU A 12 -49.39 6.57 13.76
C GLU A 12 -47.95 6.73 13.28
N LYS A 13 -46.98 6.74 14.19
CA LYS A 13 -45.55 6.82 13.88
C LYS A 13 -45.08 5.56 13.15
N TRP A 14 -45.49 4.38 13.62
CA TRP A 14 -45.12 3.12 13.01
C TRP A 14 -45.67 3.00 11.58
N ILE A 15 -46.94 3.34 11.37
CA ILE A 15 -47.57 3.33 10.04
C ILE A 15 -46.91 4.35 9.11
N ALA A 16 -46.59 5.55 9.61
CA ALA A 16 -45.90 6.56 8.83
C ALA A 16 -44.53 6.06 8.39
N PHE A 17 -43.76 5.44 9.30
CA PHE A 17 -42.44 4.88 9.02
C PHE A 17 -42.50 3.68 8.05
N GLU A 18 -43.46 2.79 8.23
CA GLU A 18 -43.72 1.65 7.34
C GLU A 18 -44.02 2.11 5.91
N LYS A 19 -44.89 3.12 5.74
CA LYS A 19 -45.17 3.74 4.43
C LYS A 19 -43.93 4.40 3.84
N ALA A 20 -43.16 5.11 4.67
CA ALA A 20 -41.92 5.77 4.29
C ALA A 20 -40.90 4.77 3.71
N ILE A 21 -40.73 3.63 4.36
CA ILE A 21 -39.85 2.55 3.91
C ILE A 21 -40.39 1.89 2.63
N ALA A 22 -41.70 1.61 2.58
CA ALA A 22 -42.33 0.91 1.45
C ALA A 22 -42.30 1.74 0.15
N LEU A 23 -42.50 3.05 0.24
CA LEU A 23 -42.56 3.94 -0.92
C LEU A 23 -41.17 4.33 -1.48
N LYS A 24 -40.07 3.88 -0.86
CA LYS A 24 -38.70 4.32 -1.18
C LYS A 24 -38.60 5.84 -1.31
N SER A 25 -39.39 6.57 -0.54
CA SER A 25 -39.39 8.04 -0.58
C SER A 25 -37.97 8.52 -0.25
N GLN A 26 -37.50 9.58 -0.91
CA GLN A 26 -36.24 10.25 -0.57
C GLN A 26 -36.38 10.92 0.81
N ILE A 27 -36.40 10.11 1.86
CA ILE A 27 -36.39 10.57 3.23
C ILE A 27 -34.95 10.99 3.52
N ASN A 28 -34.79 12.15 4.16
CA ASN A 28 -33.49 12.59 4.63
C ASN A 28 -32.87 11.47 5.51
N PRO A 29 -31.61 11.05 5.25
CA PRO A 29 -30.94 10.01 6.04
C PRO A 29 -31.01 10.24 7.56
N ASP A 30 -30.96 11.49 8.02
CA ASP A 30 -31.00 11.83 9.44
C ASP A 30 -32.38 11.53 10.05
N THR A 31 -33.47 11.90 9.35
CA THR A 31 -34.83 11.60 9.83
C THR A 31 -35.16 10.11 9.76
N LEU A 32 -34.56 9.37 8.81
CA LEU A 32 -34.67 7.92 8.76
C LEU A 32 -33.97 7.25 9.95
N ALA A 33 -32.80 7.77 10.35
CA ALA A 33 -32.05 7.29 11.52
C ALA A 33 -32.80 7.57 12.83
N ASP A 34 -33.36 8.77 12.99
CA ASP A 34 -34.16 9.13 14.18
C ASP A 34 -35.37 8.23 14.34
N HIS A 35 -36.13 8.01 13.27
CA HIS A 35 -37.28 7.10 13.30
C HIS A 35 -36.88 5.64 13.60
N TYR A 36 -35.72 5.19 13.11
CA TYR A 36 -35.19 3.86 13.43
C TYR A 36 -34.81 3.72 14.92
N ILE A 37 -34.22 4.77 15.52
CA ILE A 37 -33.93 4.81 16.96
C ILE A 37 -35.22 4.74 17.77
N HIS A 38 -36.25 5.50 17.39
CA HIS A 38 -37.55 5.43 18.05
C HIS A 38 -38.21 4.06 17.94
N LEU A 39 -38.16 3.43 16.76
CA LEU A 39 -38.72 2.10 16.54
C LEU A 39 -38.00 1.03 17.36
N THR A 40 -36.66 1.10 17.46
CA THR A 40 -35.87 0.15 18.26
C THR A 40 -36.11 0.32 19.76
N ASN A 41 -36.34 1.55 20.23
CA ASN A 41 -36.76 1.81 21.61
C ASN A 41 -38.15 1.22 21.90
N ASP A 42 -39.12 1.40 20.99
CA ASP A 42 -40.46 0.83 21.12
C ASP A 42 -40.42 -0.71 21.09
N LEU A 43 -39.56 -1.30 20.26
CA LEU A 43 -39.32 -2.75 20.22
C LEU A 43 -38.76 -3.26 21.55
N ALA A 44 -37.74 -2.61 22.10
CA ALA A 44 -37.14 -2.99 23.38
C ALA A 44 -38.15 -2.89 24.54
N TYR A 45 -39.00 -1.86 24.52
CA TYR A 45 -40.11 -1.71 25.47
C TYR A 45 -41.12 -2.86 25.30
N ALA A 46 -41.54 -3.18 24.07
CA ALA A 46 -42.47 -4.28 23.82
C ALA A 46 -41.90 -5.66 24.20
N GLN A 47 -40.59 -5.89 24.00
CA GLN A 47 -39.90 -7.11 24.45
C GLN A 47 -39.97 -7.29 25.96
N THR A 48 -39.86 -6.18 26.71
CA THR A 48 -39.83 -6.20 28.17
C THR A 48 -41.22 -6.37 28.78
N TYR A 49 -42.22 -5.65 28.23
CA TYR A 49 -43.55 -5.54 28.86
C TYR A 49 -44.63 -6.39 28.17
N TYR A 50 -44.45 -6.77 26.90
CA TYR A 50 -45.44 -7.49 26.09
C TYR A 50 -44.81 -8.67 25.28
N PRO A 51 -44.10 -9.61 25.94
CA PRO A 51 -43.24 -10.62 25.29
C PRO A 51 -43.98 -11.60 24.36
N GLU A 52 -45.29 -11.80 24.51
CA GLU A 52 -46.09 -12.71 23.69
C GLU A 52 -47.10 -11.99 22.78
N SER A 53 -46.95 -10.68 22.60
CA SER A 53 -47.96 -9.87 21.94
C SER A 53 -47.78 -9.76 20.42
N LYS A 54 -48.89 -9.53 19.71
CA LYS A 54 -48.85 -9.25 18.26
C LYS A 54 -48.11 -7.94 17.95
N THR A 55 -48.11 -6.99 18.89
CA THR A 55 -47.37 -5.72 18.77
C THR A 55 -45.87 -5.97 18.73
N LEU A 56 -45.36 -6.88 19.57
CA LEU A 56 -43.95 -7.26 19.54
C LEU A 56 -43.56 -7.85 18.18
N LEU A 57 -44.36 -8.78 17.65
CA LEU A 57 -44.11 -9.38 16.33
C LEU A 57 -44.12 -8.34 15.20
N TYR A 58 -45.06 -7.40 15.24
CA TYR A 58 -45.15 -6.30 14.29
C TYR A 58 -43.89 -5.41 14.36
N LEU A 59 -43.51 -4.93 15.54
CA LEU A 59 -42.34 -4.07 15.72
C LEU A 59 -41.04 -4.76 15.33
N ASN A 60 -40.91 -6.05 15.63
CA ASN A 60 -39.73 -6.82 15.25
C ASN A 60 -39.61 -6.93 13.72
N SER A 61 -40.72 -7.24 13.04
CA SER A 61 -40.72 -7.34 11.58
C SER A 61 -40.47 -6.00 10.89
N LEU A 62 -41.05 -4.90 11.41
CA LEU A 62 -40.82 -3.55 10.90
C LEU A 62 -39.37 -3.10 11.11
N THR A 63 -38.79 -3.42 12.27
CA THR A 63 -37.38 -3.10 12.58
C THR A 63 -36.42 -3.86 11.68
N ALA A 64 -36.69 -5.15 11.42
CA ALA A 64 -35.87 -5.97 10.52
C ALA A 64 -35.90 -5.42 9.08
N GLN A 65 -37.08 -5.04 8.58
CA GLN A 65 -37.24 -4.42 7.26
C GLN A 65 -36.50 -3.07 7.17
N ALA A 66 -36.64 -2.23 8.20
CA ALA A 66 -35.95 -0.95 8.29
C ALA A 66 -34.43 -1.12 8.30
N HIS A 67 -33.92 -2.07 9.09
CA HIS A 67 -32.49 -2.38 9.17
C HIS A 67 -31.93 -2.78 7.80
N GLN A 68 -32.64 -3.66 7.09
CA GLN A 68 -32.22 -4.10 5.76
C GLN A 68 -32.17 -2.93 4.77
N GLN A 69 -33.13 -2.01 4.81
CA GLN A 69 -33.19 -0.88 3.88
C GLN A 69 -32.14 0.20 4.18
N ILE A 70 -31.91 0.52 5.46
CA ILE A 70 -30.88 1.47 5.89
C ILE A 70 -29.49 0.95 5.51
N TYR A 71 -29.20 -0.32 5.78
CA TYR A 71 -27.87 -0.89 5.51
C TYR A 71 -27.63 -1.27 4.05
N LYS A 72 -28.67 -1.62 3.28
CA LYS A 72 -28.55 -1.91 1.84
C LYS A 72 -28.28 -0.67 1.00
N ASN A 73 -28.60 0.53 1.50
CA ASN A 73 -28.33 1.82 0.85
C ASN A 73 -27.01 2.47 1.25
N LYS A 74 -26.13 1.78 2.00
CA LYS A 74 -24.74 2.22 2.12
C LYS A 74 -24.05 1.97 0.78
N LYS A 75 -24.20 2.92 -0.16
CA LYS A 75 -23.40 2.96 -1.38
C LYS A 75 -21.95 3.05 -0.94
N GLU A 76 -21.23 1.93 -1.00
CA GLU A 76 -19.77 1.95 -1.10
C GLU A 76 -19.47 2.87 -2.28
N ASP A 77 -18.80 4.00 -2.02
CA ASP A 77 -18.46 4.95 -3.06
C ASP A 77 -17.71 4.19 -4.16
N LYS A 78 -18.21 4.22 -5.39
CA LYS A 78 -17.58 3.56 -6.55
C LYS A 78 -16.11 4.02 -6.75
N ASN A 79 -15.72 5.10 -6.09
CA ASN A 79 -14.39 5.69 -6.09
C ASN A 79 -13.54 5.35 -4.86
N ARG A 80 -13.94 4.42 -3.98
CA ARG A 80 -13.20 4.07 -2.74
C ARG A 80 -11.73 3.69 -2.98
N ILE A 81 -11.47 2.99 -4.10
CA ILE A 81 -10.11 2.68 -4.55
C ILE A 81 -9.39 3.99 -4.86
N ILE A 82 -9.92 4.81 -5.77
CA ILE A 82 -9.28 6.07 -6.18
C ILE A 82 -9.08 7.03 -4.98
N SER A 83 -10.06 7.13 -4.08
CA SER A 83 -9.97 7.97 -2.87
C SER A 83 -8.85 7.50 -1.94
N PHE A 84 -8.59 6.19 -1.86
CA PHE A 84 -7.47 5.67 -1.09
C PHE A 84 -6.14 6.21 -1.61
N TRP A 85 -5.82 6.04 -2.90
CA TRP A 85 -4.53 6.50 -3.45
C TRP A 85 -4.43 8.02 -3.58
N LYS A 86 -5.55 8.71 -3.79
CA LYS A 86 -5.57 10.16 -4.03
C LYS A 86 -5.58 10.98 -2.75
N GLU A 87 -6.32 10.58 -1.73
CA GLU A 87 -6.54 11.42 -0.54
C GLU A 87 -6.14 10.70 0.76
N GLU A 88 -6.68 9.51 1.02
CA GLU A 88 -6.53 8.84 2.32
C GLU A 88 -5.08 8.44 2.59
N PHE A 89 -4.43 7.77 1.64
CA PHE A 89 -3.05 7.32 1.80
C PHE A 89 -2.05 8.47 1.87
N PRO A 90 -2.03 9.46 0.95
CA PRO A 90 -1.07 10.55 1.02
C PRO A 90 -1.20 11.36 2.31
N LEU A 91 -2.42 11.66 2.76
CA LEU A 91 -2.64 12.37 4.02
C LEU A 91 -2.16 11.56 5.22
N PHE A 92 -2.44 10.25 5.23
CA PHE A 92 -1.93 9.33 6.23
C PHE A 92 -0.39 9.26 6.22
N PHE A 93 0.22 9.17 5.04
CA PHE A 93 1.65 8.90 4.90
C PHE A 93 2.54 10.08 5.33
N TYR A 94 1.99 11.30 5.38
CA TYR A 94 2.68 12.46 5.92
C TYR A 94 3.28 12.21 7.32
N GLN A 95 2.60 11.44 8.18
CA GLN A 95 3.10 11.16 9.54
C GLN A 95 4.33 10.22 9.57
N HIS A 96 4.66 9.56 8.45
CA HIS A 96 5.72 8.56 8.35
C HIS A 96 6.95 9.02 7.54
N GLN A 97 7.02 10.30 7.17
CA GLN A 97 8.14 10.86 6.39
C GLN A 97 9.51 10.64 7.04
N ARG A 98 9.60 10.71 8.38
CA ARG A 98 10.85 10.42 9.10
C ARG A 98 11.26 8.95 9.00
N THR A 99 10.30 8.03 9.09
CA THR A 99 10.57 6.60 8.92
C THR A 99 11.00 6.28 7.50
N LEU A 100 10.40 6.96 6.50
CA LEU A 100 10.84 6.86 5.11
C LEU A 100 12.28 7.33 4.94
N LEU A 101 12.65 8.46 5.55
CA LEU A 101 14.02 8.96 5.53
C LEU A 101 15.00 7.94 6.15
N TYR A 102 14.66 7.33 7.28
CA TYR A 102 15.52 6.31 7.89
C TYR A 102 15.67 5.07 7.00
N ALA A 103 14.58 4.59 6.39
CA ALA A 103 14.64 3.50 5.42
C ALA A 103 15.55 3.86 4.23
N PHE A 104 15.41 5.08 3.69
CA PHE A 104 16.25 5.58 2.61
C PHE A 104 17.72 5.64 3.00
N LEU A 105 18.04 6.17 4.18
CA LEU A 105 19.42 6.26 4.67
C LEU A 105 20.05 4.88 4.87
N VAL A 106 19.33 3.93 5.47
CA VAL A 106 19.81 2.54 5.61
C VAL A 106 20.14 1.95 4.23
N PHE A 107 19.23 2.11 3.27
CA PHE A 107 19.43 1.60 1.91
C PHE A 107 20.59 2.28 1.18
N ALA A 108 20.69 3.61 1.25
CA ALA A 108 21.75 4.39 0.61
C ALA A 108 23.13 4.08 1.20
N ILE A 109 23.24 3.99 2.52
CA ILE A 109 24.48 3.59 3.21
C ILE A 109 24.88 2.17 2.79
N ALA A 110 23.92 1.25 2.71
CA ALA A 110 24.18 -0.12 2.28
C ALA A 110 24.67 -0.21 0.82
N ILE A 111 24.11 0.60 -0.09
CA ILE A 111 24.64 0.74 -1.46
C ILE A 111 26.10 1.18 -1.43
N PHE A 112 26.42 2.18 -0.61
CA PHE A 112 27.79 2.70 -0.52
C PHE A 112 28.76 1.64 0.05
N ILE A 113 28.32 0.89 1.06
CA ILE A 113 29.09 -0.24 1.61
C ILE A 113 29.32 -1.30 0.53
N GLY A 114 28.27 -1.73 -0.18
CA GLY A 114 28.41 -2.72 -1.26
C GLY A 114 29.35 -2.25 -2.38
N ALA A 115 29.23 -0.97 -2.76
CA ALA A 115 30.06 -0.39 -3.81
C ALA A 115 31.55 -0.31 -3.39
N ILE A 116 31.84 0.18 -2.18
CA ILE A 116 33.19 0.27 -1.65
C ILE A 116 33.80 -1.12 -1.49
N SER A 117 33.08 -2.07 -0.88
CA SER A 117 33.58 -3.43 -0.69
C SER A 117 33.95 -4.08 -2.02
N SER A 118 33.14 -3.89 -3.07
CA SER A 118 33.44 -4.37 -4.42
C SER A 118 34.59 -3.67 -5.13
N LEU A 119 34.96 -2.44 -4.74
CA LEU A 119 36.10 -1.73 -5.32
C LEU A 119 37.44 -2.19 -4.74
N TYR A 120 37.44 -2.65 -3.48
CA TYR A 120 38.65 -3.06 -2.77
C TYR A 120 38.83 -4.58 -2.70
N ASP A 121 37.80 -5.37 -2.99
CA ASP A 121 37.84 -6.83 -3.01
C ASP A 121 37.06 -7.40 -4.20
N ASP A 122 37.78 -7.90 -5.20
CA ASP A 122 37.21 -8.48 -6.41
C ASP A 122 36.37 -9.75 -6.14
N THR A 123 36.59 -10.42 -5.00
CA THR A 123 35.82 -11.60 -4.61
C THR A 123 34.46 -11.24 -4.00
N PHE A 124 34.31 -10.00 -3.51
CA PHE A 124 33.09 -9.54 -2.85
C PHE A 124 31.87 -9.55 -3.78
N VAL A 125 32.06 -9.16 -5.05
CA VAL A 125 30.99 -9.21 -6.06
C VAL A 125 30.45 -10.64 -6.23
N ARG A 126 31.34 -11.63 -6.27
CA ARG A 126 30.97 -13.05 -6.40
C ARG A 126 30.32 -13.60 -5.14
N LEU A 127 30.74 -13.15 -3.96
CA LEU A 127 30.09 -13.51 -2.70
C LEU A 127 28.63 -13.05 -2.65
N ILE A 128 28.35 -11.84 -3.15
CA ILE A 128 27.02 -11.24 -3.08
C ILE A 128 26.10 -11.69 -4.22
N LEU A 129 26.60 -11.73 -5.46
CA LEU A 129 25.80 -12.04 -6.65
C LEU A 129 25.86 -13.52 -7.07
N GLY A 130 26.89 -14.24 -6.62
CA GLY A 130 27.16 -15.64 -6.99
C GLY A 130 27.92 -15.79 -8.32
N ASP A 131 28.77 -16.81 -8.40
CA ASP A 131 29.62 -17.05 -9.57
C ASP A 131 28.87 -17.19 -10.88
N ARG A 132 27.71 -17.87 -10.86
CA ARG A 132 26.90 -18.07 -12.06
C ARG A 132 26.44 -16.75 -12.67
N TYR A 133 25.92 -15.84 -11.83
CA TYR A 133 25.41 -14.56 -12.28
C TYR A 133 26.54 -13.66 -12.81
N VAL A 134 27.67 -13.62 -12.08
CA VAL A 134 28.85 -12.85 -12.48
C VAL A 134 29.39 -13.35 -13.82
N ASN A 135 29.60 -14.67 -13.98
CA ASN A 135 30.12 -15.24 -15.22
C ASN A 135 29.18 -15.00 -16.41
N GLU A 136 27.87 -15.18 -16.23
CA GLU A 136 26.88 -14.90 -17.28
C GLU A 136 26.89 -13.42 -17.68
N THR A 137 27.03 -12.51 -16.71
CA THR A 137 27.09 -11.06 -16.97
C THR A 137 28.38 -10.67 -17.69
N LEU A 138 29.52 -11.24 -17.32
CA LEU A 138 30.79 -11.01 -18.02
C LEU A 138 30.73 -11.49 -19.48
N ASN A 139 30.17 -12.68 -19.74
CA ASN A 139 29.96 -13.17 -21.10
C ASN A 139 29.03 -12.23 -21.93
N ASN A 140 28.01 -11.66 -21.28
CA ASN A 140 27.11 -10.68 -21.90
C ASN A 140 27.82 -9.36 -22.21
N ILE A 141 28.76 -8.92 -21.35
CA ILE A 141 29.61 -7.76 -21.59
C ILE A 141 30.54 -8.01 -22.78
N GLU A 142 31.21 -9.17 -22.82
CA GLU A 142 32.10 -9.56 -23.93
C GLU A 142 31.36 -9.64 -25.28
N SER A 143 30.10 -10.06 -25.27
CA SER A 143 29.23 -10.07 -26.46
C SER A 143 28.60 -8.71 -26.81
N GLY A 144 28.98 -7.64 -26.09
CA GLY A 144 28.56 -6.26 -26.38
C GLY A 144 27.16 -5.88 -25.88
N ASN A 145 26.52 -6.73 -25.07
CA ASN A 145 25.20 -6.47 -24.48
C ASN A 145 25.19 -6.75 -22.97
N PRO A 146 25.74 -5.84 -22.14
CA PRO A 146 25.91 -6.06 -20.69
C PRO A 146 24.64 -6.46 -19.92
N THR A 147 23.46 -6.09 -20.44
CA THR A 147 22.16 -6.31 -19.78
C THR A 147 21.32 -7.37 -20.48
N ALA A 148 21.92 -8.24 -21.31
CA ALA A 148 21.20 -9.26 -22.08
C ALA A 148 20.38 -10.22 -21.21
N ILE A 149 20.81 -10.46 -19.97
CA ILE A 149 20.12 -11.33 -19.00
C ILE A 149 18.66 -10.89 -18.75
N TYR A 150 18.38 -9.58 -18.83
CA TYR A 150 17.06 -8.97 -18.64
C TYR A 150 16.19 -8.96 -19.92
N GLY A 151 16.80 -9.24 -21.07
CA GLY A 151 16.12 -9.23 -22.38
C GLY A 151 15.56 -10.60 -22.80
N SER A 152 15.71 -11.64 -21.99
CA SER A 152 15.29 -13.00 -22.33
C SER A 152 13.79 -13.25 -22.07
N GLY A 153 13.21 -14.27 -22.69
CA GLY A 153 11.79 -14.63 -22.52
C GLY A 153 10.79 -13.70 -23.22
N SER A 154 9.49 -13.92 -22.97
CA SER A 154 8.39 -13.14 -23.58
C SER A 154 8.09 -11.87 -22.79
N ASN A 155 7.63 -10.81 -23.49
CA ASN A 155 7.32 -9.51 -22.88
C ASN A 155 6.32 -9.64 -21.71
N TRP A 156 5.22 -10.36 -21.93
CA TRP A 156 4.19 -10.61 -20.92
C TRP A 156 4.70 -11.51 -19.78
N GLY A 157 5.56 -12.50 -20.08
CA GLY A 157 6.16 -13.37 -19.07
C GLY A 157 7.05 -12.61 -18.11
N THR A 158 7.96 -11.79 -18.65
CA THR A 158 8.86 -10.92 -17.88
C THR A 158 8.07 -9.90 -17.06
N PHE A 159 7.10 -9.21 -17.68
CA PHE A 159 6.19 -8.30 -16.98
C PHE A 159 5.58 -8.92 -15.72
N LEU A 160 4.96 -10.10 -15.85
CA LEU A 160 4.31 -10.78 -14.73
C LEU A 160 5.32 -11.27 -13.69
N ALA A 161 6.42 -11.88 -14.14
CA ALA A 161 7.44 -12.45 -13.26
C ALA A 161 8.07 -11.39 -12.35
N ILE A 162 8.49 -10.26 -12.92
CA ILE A 162 9.07 -9.16 -12.14
C ILE A 162 8.05 -8.51 -11.23
N THR A 163 6.84 -8.24 -11.74
CA THR A 163 5.78 -7.63 -10.91
C THR A 163 5.51 -8.48 -9.67
N VAL A 164 5.35 -9.80 -9.85
CA VAL A 164 5.12 -10.74 -8.74
C VAL A 164 6.34 -10.83 -7.81
N ASN A 165 7.55 -10.87 -8.37
CA ASN A 165 8.77 -10.93 -7.57
C ASN A 165 8.92 -9.69 -6.68
N ASN A 166 8.71 -8.49 -7.22
CA ASN A 166 8.83 -7.25 -6.46
C ASN A 166 7.75 -7.09 -5.40
N ILE A 167 6.51 -7.51 -5.69
CA ILE A 167 5.44 -7.58 -4.69
C ILE A 167 5.85 -8.55 -3.57
N ARG A 168 6.39 -9.72 -3.91
CA ARG A 168 6.89 -10.70 -2.92
C ARG A 168 8.00 -10.12 -2.07
N VAL A 169 9.03 -9.51 -2.66
CA VAL A 169 10.14 -8.88 -1.93
C VAL A 169 9.63 -7.79 -1.00
N SER A 170 8.63 -7.01 -1.43
CA SER A 170 8.03 -5.96 -0.59
C SER A 170 7.24 -6.51 0.59
N ILE A 171 6.45 -7.56 0.35
CA ILE A 171 5.73 -8.26 1.42
C ILE A 171 6.72 -8.86 2.41
N LEU A 172 7.85 -9.41 1.94
CA LEU A 172 8.92 -9.90 2.81
C LEU A 172 9.57 -8.77 3.60
N ALA A 173 9.97 -7.67 2.97
CA ALA A 173 10.54 -6.50 3.66
C ALA A 173 9.62 -5.97 4.77
N PHE A 174 8.31 -5.93 4.49
CA PHE A 174 7.28 -5.64 5.48
C PHE A 174 7.19 -6.70 6.57
N ALA A 175 7.05 -7.99 6.21
CA ALA A 175 6.86 -9.09 7.15
C ALA A 175 8.04 -9.26 8.11
N PHE A 176 9.27 -8.99 7.67
CA PHE A 176 10.45 -8.99 8.54
C PHE A 176 10.39 -7.91 9.63
N GLY A 177 9.55 -6.88 9.45
CA GLY A 177 9.20 -5.91 10.48
C GLY A 177 8.52 -6.52 11.71
N VAL A 178 7.98 -7.76 11.61
CA VAL A 178 7.37 -8.49 12.74
C VAL A 178 8.43 -8.79 13.82
N ILE A 179 9.66 -9.09 13.40
CA ILE A 179 10.75 -9.39 14.34
C ILE A 179 11.10 -8.11 15.11
N THR A 180 11.29 -6.99 14.40
CA THR A 180 11.34 -5.57 14.84
C THR A 180 11.66 -4.71 13.61
N SER A 181 11.81 -3.39 13.77
CA SER A 181 12.32 -2.49 12.71
C SER A 181 13.71 -2.90 12.18
N VAL A 182 14.50 -3.64 12.96
CA VAL A 182 15.80 -4.18 12.55
C VAL A 182 15.65 -5.21 11.44
N GLY A 183 14.58 -6.01 11.44
CA GLY A 183 14.34 -7.01 10.40
C GLY A 183 14.16 -6.36 9.02
N SER A 184 13.36 -5.30 8.94
CA SER A 184 13.20 -4.54 7.70
C SER A 184 14.47 -3.79 7.30
N ALA A 185 15.23 -3.27 8.28
CA ALA A 185 16.53 -2.66 8.03
C ALA A 185 17.52 -3.65 7.42
N TYR A 186 17.53 -4.92 7.88
CA TYR A 186 18.37 -5.97 7.32
C TYR A 186 18.01 -6.29 5.85
N ILE A 187 16.71 -6.35 5.51
CA ILE A 187 16.29 -6.56 4.12
C ILE A 187 16.74 -5.39 3.22
N LEU A 188 16.56 -4.15 3.68
CA LEU A 188 17.07 -2.98 2.96
C LEU A 188 18.60 -3.02 2.84
N PHE A 189 19.31 -3.37 3.90
CA PHE A 189 20.76 -3.46 3.91
C PHE A 189 21.27 -4.48 2.90
N SER A 190 20.73 -5.70 2.93
CA SER A 190 21.10 -6.78 2.01
C SER A 190 20.85 -6.38 0.55
N ASN A 191 19.68 -5.80 0.24
CA ASN A 191 19.38 -5.33 -1.11
C ASN A 191 20.25 -4.14 -1.52
N GLY A 192 20.55 -3.22 -0.61
CA GLY A 192 21.43 -2.09 -0.88
C GLY A 192 22.85 -2.54 -1.19
N VAL A 193 23.43 -3.43 -0.38
CA VAL A 193 24.76 -4.02 -0.63
C VAL A 193 24.80 -4.72 -1.98
N MET A 194 23.76 -5.51 -2.31
CA MET A 194 23.63 -6.16 -3.61
C MET A 194 23.63 -5.17 -4.77
N VAL A 195 22.86 -4.09 -4.67
CA VAL A 195 22.80 -3.02 -5.69
C VAL A 195 24.13 -2.31 -5.85
N GLY A 196 24.81 -1.99 -4.74
CA GLY A 196 26.15 -1.39 -4.77
C GLY A 196 27.16 -2.29 -5.47
N ALA A 197 27.21 -3.57 -5.09
CA ALA A 197 28.11 -4.53 -5.71
C ALA A 197 27.82 -4.74 -7.21
N PHE A 198 26.54 -4.79 -7.55
CA PHE A 198 26.06 -4.95 -8.93
C PHE A 198 26.48 -3.79 -9.84
N PHE A 199 26.29 -2.55 -9.41
CA PHE A 199 26.70 -1.38 -10.19
C PHE A 199 28.22 -1.21 -10.27
N THR A 200 28.95 -1.52 -9.19
CA THR A 200 30.42 -1.51 -9.22
C THR A 200 30.98 -2.52 -10.23
N MET A 201 30.36 -3.69 -10.38
CA MET A 201 30.79 -4.68 -11.37
C MET A 201 30.78 -4.10 -12.80
N PHE A 202 29.74 -3.36 -13.19
CA PHE A 202 29.71 -2.69 -14.51
C PHE A 202 30.69 -1.51 -14.61
N ALA A 203 30.98 -0.84 -13.49
CA ALA A 203 32.00 0.21 -13.45
C ALA A 203 33.40 -0.36 -13.68
N ASN A 204 33.74 -1.47 -13.05
CA ASN A 204 35.04 -2.15 -13.22
C ASN A 204 35.23 -2.71 -14.63
N ASN A 205 34.14 -2.92 -15.39
CA ASN A 205 34.17 -3.39 -16.78
C ASN A 205 33.90 -2.26 -17.80
N GLU A 206 34.02 -1.00 -17.40
CA GLU A 206 33.90 0.19 -18.27
C GLU A 206 32.54 0.35 -19.00
N VAL A 207 31.51 -0.39 -18.58
CA VAL A 207 30.17 -0.39 -19.20
C VAL A 207 29.07 0.22 -18.30
N PHE A 208 29.47 0.91 -17.22
CA PHE A 208 28.56 1.48 -16.22
C PHE A 208 27.42 2.29 -16.81
N TRP A 209 27.71 3.24 -17.70
CA TRP A 209 26.68 4.12 -18.25
C TRP A 209 25.72 3.39 -19.17
N GLN A 210 26.22 2.45 -19.97
CA GLN A 210 25.39 1.64 -20.86
C GLN A 210 24.45 0.73 -20.05
N ALA A 211 24.98 0.04 -19.04
CA ALA A 211 24.20 -0.84 -18.19
C ALA A 211 23.20 -0.06 -17.34
N SER A 212 23.64 1.02 -16.68
CA SER A 212 22.79 1.86 -15.83
C SER A 212 21.61 2.45 -16.58
N LYS A 213 21.81 2.90 -17.83
CA LYS A 213 20.72 3.38 -18.68
C LYS A 213 19.60 2.34 -18.81
N ASN A 214 19.95 1.08 -19.06
CA ASN A 214 18.97 0.02 -19.29
C ASN A 214 18.34 -0.48 -17.98
N ILE A 215 19.17 -0.70 -16.95
CA ILE A 215 18.73 -1.18 -15.64
C ILE A 215 17.80 -0.16 -14.96
N MET A 216 18.17 1.13 -14.98
CA MET A 216 17.44 2.15 -14.23
C MET A 216 16.08 2.52 -14.84
N LEU A 217 15.77 2.10 -16.08
CA LEU A 217 14.45 2.33 -16.69
C LEU A 217 13.32 1.85 -15.77
N HIS A 218 13.41 0.60 -15.30
CA HIS A 218 12.49 0.00 -14.34
C HIS A 218 13.05 0.11 -12.92
N GLY A 219 14.36 -0.07 -12.74
CA GLY A 219 15.05 -0.04 -11.45
C GLY A 219 14.83 1.25 -10.65
N ALA A 220 14.65 2.41 -11.31
CA ALA A 220 14.32 3.65 -10.61
C ALA A 220 13.06 3.53 -9.74
N ILE A 221 12.02 2.86 -10.25
CA ILE A 221 10.79 2.62 -9.50
C ILE A 221 11.03 1.51 -8.48
N GLU A 222 11.62 0.39 -8.86
CA GLU A 222 11.79 -0.76 -7.97
C GLU A 222 12.63 -0.46 -6.73
N LEU A 223 13.79 0.19 -6.93
CA LEU A 223 14.69 0.60 -5.85
C LEU A 223 14.04 1.64 -4.94
N SER A 224 13.21 2.53 -5.50
CA SER A 224 12.44 3.48 -4.68
C SER A 224 11.38 2.76 -3.85
N VAL A 225 10.70 1.80 -4.46
CA VAL A 225 9.55 1.14 -3.84
C VAL A 225 9.99 0.12 -2.78
N ILE A 226 11.14 -0.55 -2.94
CA ILE A 226 11.70 -1.39 -1.87
C ILE A 226 12.04 -0.56 -0.61
N VAL A 227 12.50 0.68 -0.77
CA VAL A 227 12.69 1.62 0.35
C VAL A 227 11.36 1.93 1.04
N VAL A 228 10.29 2.17 0.27
CA VAL A 228 8.94 2.38 0.82
C VAL A 228 8.43 1.12 1.53
N ALA A 229 8.68 -0.08 1.00
CA ALA A 229 8.32 -1.34 1.64
C ALA A 229 9.12 -1.57 2.94
N GLY A 230 10.40 -1.21 2.97
CA GLY A 230 11.21 -1.22 4.18
C GLY A 230 10.71 -0.22 5.22
N CYS A 231 10.27 0.98 4.80
CA CYS A 231 9.57 1.93 5.67
C CYS A 231 8.30 1.31 6.28
N ALA A 232 7.49 0.62 5.48
CA ALA A 232 6.29 -0.08 5.97
C ALA A 232 6.62 -1.08 7.09
N GLY A 233 7.65 -1.88 6.90
CA GLY A 233 8.10 -2.85 7.90
C GLY A 233 8.69 -2.18 9.16
N MET A 234 9.44 -1.09 9.01
CA MET A 234 9.90 -0.27 10.15
C MET A 234 8.74 0.38 10.91
N VAL A 235 7.68 0.85 10.22
CA VAL A 235 6.47 1.38 10.86
C VAL A 235 5.83 0.29 11.73
N MET A 236 5.66 -0.93 11.20
CA MET A 236 5.13 -2.06 11.96
C MET A 236 6.01 -2.43 13.16
N GLY A 237 7.33 -2.58 12.93
CA GLY A 237 8.29 -2.95 13.97
C GLY A 237 8.40 -1.92 15.10
N ASN A 238 8.29 -0.63 14.77
CA ASN A 238 8.26 0.45 15.76
C ASN A 238 7.04 0.34 16.68
N GLY A 239 5.93 -0.27 16.24
CA GLY A 239 4.75 -0.52 17.07
C GLY A 239 5.03 -1.46 18.25
N ILE A 240 5.98 -2.39 18.11
CA ILE A 240 6.42 -3.28 19.20
C ILE A 240 7.43 -2.56 20.10
N LEU A 241 8.40 -1.88 19.49
CA LEU A 241 9.52 -1.24 20.19
C LEU A 241 9.08 -0.01 21.00
N PHE A 242 8.15 0.79 20.44
CA PHE A 242 7.74 2.08 20.98
C PHE A 242 6.21 2.15 21.10
N PRO A 243 5.59 1.41 22.04
CA PRO A 243 4.14 1.30 22.13
C PRO A 243 3.45 2.57 22.67
N LYS A 244 4.22 3.56 23.12
CA LYS A 244 3.75 4.79 23.77
C LYS A 244 2.81 4.43 24.94
N THR A 245 1.57 4.91 24.92
CA THR A 245 0.55 4.69 25.95
C THR A 245 -0.31 3.44 25.71
N PHE A 246 -0.12 2.74 24.59
CA PHE A 246 -0.90 1.53 24.28
C PHE A 246 -0.23 0.28 24.83
N SER A 247 -1.00 -0.79 25.01
CA SER A 247 -0.42 -2.12 25.18
C SER A 247 0.36 -2.52 23.93
N ARG A 248 1.45 -3.29 24.08
CA ARG A 248 2.30 -3.72 22.95
C ARG A 248 1.48 -4.40 21.84
N ARG A 249 0.51 -5.25 22.20
CA ARG A 249 -0.37 -5.94 21.25
C ARG A 249 -1.23 -4.97 20.45
N LEU A 250 -1.83 -3.98 21.12
CA LEU A 250 -2.68 -2.99 20.46
C LEU A 250 -1.85 -2.05 19.58
N SER A 251 -0.71 -1.58 20.09
CA SER A 251 0.24 -0.78 19.33
C SER A 251 0.72 -1.49 18.07
N PHE A 252 1.16 -2.75 18.20
CA PHE A 252 1.55 -3.58 17.06
C PHE A 252 0.42 -3.76 16.05
N THR A 253 -0.80 -4.04 16.50
CA THR A 253 -1.95 -4.22 15.60
C THR A 253 -2.24 -2.94 14.80
N ARG A 254 -2.12 -1.76 15.43
CA ARG A 254 -2.28 -0.47 14.75
C ARG A 254 -1.14 -0.23 13.75
N ALA A 255 0.09 -0.43 14.19
CA ALA A 255 1.29 -0.26 13.35
C ALA A 255 1.32 -1.24 12.17
N ALA A 256 0.82 -2.47 12.34
CA ALA A 256 0.70 -3.45 11.26
C ALA A 256 -0.34 -3.03 10.21
N LYS A 257 -1.48 -2.46 10.64
CA LYS A 257 -2.47 -1.88 9.72
C LYS A 257 -1.90 -0.68 8.94
N ASP A 258 -1.14 0.17 9.63
CA ASP A 258 -0.48 1.33 9.03
C ASP A 258 0.58 0.89 8.02
N GLY A 259 1.45 -0.07 8.39
CA GLY A 259 2.42 -0.67 7.47
C GLY A 259 1.75 -1.34 6.27
N LEU A 260 0.64 -2.05 6.46
CA LEU A 260 -0.10 -2.67 5.36
C LEU A 260 -0.62 -1.64 4.36
N LYS A 261 -1.10 -0.48 4.80
CA LYS A 261 -1.50 0.62 3.88
C LYS A 261 -0.32 1.09 3.03
N ILE A 262 0.88 1.18 3.61
CA ILE A 262 2.12 1.55 2.90
C ILE A 262 2.51 0.47 1.90
N VAL A 263 2.37 -0.82 2.23
CA VAL A 263 2.61 -1.90 1.26
C VAL A 263 1.60 -1.84 0.12
N VAL A 264 0.31 -1.63 0.40
CA VAL A 264 -0.72 -1.57 -0.65
C VAL A 264 -0.49 -0.37 -1.58
N SER A 265 0.05 0.75 -1.09
CA SER A 265 0.35 1.90 -1.93
C SER A 265 1.42 1.62 -2.98
N THR A 266 2.27 0.60 -2.79
CA THR A 266 3.36 0.27 -3.72
C THR A 266 2.91 -0.50 -4.96
N PHE A 267 1.75 -1.16 -4.92
CA PHE A 267 1.33 -2.10 -5.96
C PHE A 267 1.20 -1.46 -7.36
N PRO A 268 0.59 -0.26 -7.53
CA PRO A 268 0.54 0.39 -8.84
C PRO A 268 1.93 0.66 -9.43
N PHE A 269 2.90 0.99 -8.57
CA PHE A 269 4.27 1.27 -9.01
C PHE A 269 4.99 0.01 -9.47
N PHE A 270 4.76 -1.15 -8.84
CA PHE A 270 5.31 -2.41 -9.34
C PHE A 270 4.73 -2.83 -10.68
N ILE A 271 3.44 -2.56 -10.92
CA ILE A 271 2.82 -2.80 -12.23
C ILE A 271 3.49 -1.89 -13.28
N ILE A 272 3.74 -0.61 -12.96
CA ILE A 272 4.45 0.30 -13.86
C ILE A 272 5.88 -0.18 -14.11
N ALA A 273 6.63 -0.57 -13.06
CA ALA A 273 8.00 -1.05 -13.18
C ALA A 273 8.08 -2.31 -14.05
N GLY A 274 7.24 -3.31 -13.76
CA GLY A 274 7.16 -4.53 -14.57
C GLY A 274 6.78 -4.22 -16.01
N PHE A 275 5.91 -3.23 -16.27
CA PHE A 275 5.54 -2.82 -17.62
C PHE A 275 6.74 -2.20 -18.36
N ILE A 276 7.47 -1.31 -17.68
CA ILE A 276 8.71 -0.75 -18.22
C ILE A 276 9.69 -1.88 -18.54
N GLU A 277 9.86 -2.88 -17.66
CA GLU A 277 10.78 -3.98 -17.93
C GLU A 277 10.33 -4.90 -19.08
N GLY A 278 9.09 -5.36 -19.02
CA GLY A 278 8.54 -6.29 -20.00
C GLY A 278 8.47 -5.72 -21.41
N PHE A 279 8.24 -4.41 -21.56
CA PHE A 279 7.98 -3.78 -22.85
C PHE A 279 9.02 -2.73 -23.27
N ILE A 280 9.61 -1.98 -22.34
CA ILE A 280 10.47 -0.82 -22.68
C ILE A 280 11.96 -1.19 -22.58
N THR A 281 12.39 -1.86 -21.51
CA THR A 281 13.80 -2.21 -21.24
C THR A 281 14.43 -3.08 -22.34
N ARG A 282 13.60 -3.76 -23.15
CA ARG A 282 14.04 -4.59 -24.28
C ARG A 282 14.60 -3.79 -25.47
N TYR A 283 14.32 -2.48 -25.54
CA TYR A 283 14.82 -1.62 -26.60
C TYR A 283 16.24 -1.12 -26.30
N ASN A 284 17.24 -1.99 -26.49
CA ASN A 284 18.65 -1.69 -26.25
C ASN A 284 19.19 -0.46 -27.03
N THR A 285 18.59 -0.12 -28.16
CA THR A 285 18.96 1.02 -29.01
C THR A 285 18.28 2.33 -28.61
N MET A 286 17.60 2.39 -27.46
CA MET A 286 16.92 3.62 -27.01
C MET A 286 17.90 4.80 -26.87
N PRO A 287 17.58 5.98 -27.46
CA PRO A 287 18.36 7.20 -27.30
C PRO A 287 18.51 7.61 -25.83
N VAL A 288 19.67 8.14 -25.48
CA VAL A 288 20.01 8.51 -24.09
C VAL A 288 19.03 9.52 -23.50
N TRP A 289 18.59 10.52 -24.29
CA TRP A 289 17.65 11.53 -23.83
C TRP A 289 16.29 10.93 -23.44
N LEU A 290 15.81 9.93 -24.20
CA LEU A 290 14.52 9.28 -23.95
C LEU A 290 14.60 8.40 -22.70
N ALA A 291 15.68 7.62 -22.57
CA ALA A 291 15.93 6.83 -21.37
C ALA A 291 16.03 7.74 -20.12
N SER A 292 16.76 8.85 -20.22
CA SER A 292 16.91 9.83 -19.13
C SER A 292 15.58 10.47 -18.75
N LEU A 293 14.70 10.73 -19.72
CA LEU A 293 13.34 11.24 -19.47
C LEU A 293 12.49 10.22 -18.70
N ILE A 294 12.54 8.94 -19.08
CA ILE A 294 11.79 7.88 -18.39
C ILE A 294 12.33 7.69 -16.97
N ILE A 295 13.65 7.59 -16.80
CA ILE A 295 14.30 7.43 -15.49
C ILE A 295 13.99 8.62 -14.59
N GLY A 296 14.20 9.85 -15.09
CA GLY A 296 13.92 11.08 -14.36
C GLY A 296 12.44 11.24 -14.02
N GLY A 297 11.56 10.90 -14.96
CA GLY A 297 10.11 10.88 -14.75
C GLY A 297 9.68 9.87 -13.68
N SER A 298 10.27 8.69 -13.65
CA SER A 298 10.05 7.67 -12.63
C SER A 298 10.45 8.15 -11.24
N PHE A 299 11.65 8.74 -11.09
CA PHE A 299 12.05 9.33 -9.81
C PHE A 299 11.16 10.51 -9.40
N ALA A 300 10.84 11.41 -10.34
CA ALA A 300 9.96 12.53 -10.08
C ALA A 300 8.57 12.06 -9.62
N LEU A 301 8.02 11.01 -10.23
CA LEU A 301 6.75 10.41 -9.86
C LEU A 301 6.77 9.88 -8.41
N ILE A 302 7.80 9.10 -8.05
CA ILE A 302 7.94 8.57 -6.69
C ILE A 302 8.12 9.69 -5.67
N ILE A 303 9.06 10.61 -5.92
CA ILE A 303 9.34 11.74 -5.02
C ILE A 303 8.09 12.60 -4.86
N PHE A 304 7.38 12.87 -5.95
CA PHE A 304 6.12 13.60 -5.89
C PHE A 304 5.11 12.85 -5.03
N TYR A 305 4.83 11.57 -5.32
CA TYR A 305 3.75 10.83 -4.67
C TYR A 305 4.01 10.53 -3.19
N TYR A 306 5.25 10.17 -2.81
CA TYR A 306 5.57 9.75 -1.44
C TYR A 306 6.09 10.88 -0.56
N ILE A 307 6.58 11.99 -1.12
CA ILE A 307 7.17 13.10 -0.33
C ILE A 307 6.37 14.38 -0.53
N ILE A 308 6.32 14.91 -1.76
CA ILE A 308 5.77 16.26 -2.01
C ILE A 308 4.25 16.29 -1.80
N TYR A 309 3.54 15.32 -2.37
CA TYR A 309 2.08 15.29 -2.38
C TYR A 309 1.47 15.14 -0.97
N PRO A 310 1.95 14.23 -0.09
CA PRO A 310 1.57 14.18 1.31
C PRO A 310 1.74 15.51 2.04
N ILE A 311 2.85 16.20 1.83
CA ILE A 311 3.15 17.49 2.48
C ILE A 311 2.19 18.58 1.98
N GLN A 312 1.95 18.65 0.68
CA GLN A 312 1.00 19.61 0.08
C GLN A 312 -0.42 19.37 0.58
N LEU A 313 -0.87 18.11 0.57
CA LEU A 313 -2.23 17.75 0.97
C LEU A 313 -2.46 18.02 2.46
N HIS A 314 -1.49 17.70 3.31
CA HIS A 314 -1.56 18.00 4.74
C HIS A 314 -1.66 19.51 5.01
N ARG A 315 -0.87 20.33 4.32
CA ARG A 315 -0.95 21.80 4.43
C ARG A 315 -2.30 22.34 3.98
N ALA A 316 -2.84 21.83 2.87
CA ALA A 316 -4.15 22.24 2.36
C ALA A 316 -5.29 21.87 3.30
N HIS A 317 -5.22 20.71 3.95
CA HIS A 317 -6.19 20.30 4.97
C HIS A 317 -6.08 21.10 6.27
N ALA A 318 -4.87 21.45 6.70
CA ALA A 318 -4.67 22.25 7.92
C ALA A 318 -5.11 23.72 7.77
N ALA A 319 -5.23 24.22 6.54
CA ALA A 319 -5.70 25.57 6.24
C ALA A 319 -7.23 25.69 6.11
N ARG A 320 -7.97 24.58 6.15
CA ARG A 320 -9.44 24.52 6.13
C ARG A 320 -10.00 24.40 7.54
#